data_AF-A0A7D8UJG3-F1
#
_entry.id   AF-A0A7D8UJG3-F1
#
_cell.length_a   1.000
_cell.length_b   1.000
_cell.length_c   1.000
_cell.angle_alpha   90.00
_cell.angle_beta   90.00
_cell.angle_gamma   90.00
#
_symmetry.space_group_name_H-M   'P 1'
#
loop_
_entity.id
_entity.type
_entity.pdbx_description
1 polymer ?
#
loop_
_entity_poly.entity_id
_entity_poly.type
_entity_poly.pdbx_seq_one_letter_code
_entity_poly.pdbx_strand_id
1 'polypeptide(L)'
;IFDTTSLSILAGPHGLQPNQELTFFYPSTEWDMAQGFSCFCGADTCRGYIAGAKQMGVGALQGVWLNAHIRGLLEERERGDGAVDIPAHHQNGNEKEDENSNAKKEFDAMETALLASLQQAEMLVEAAKHALSTYVGQYEYGKLAQSGGLRENVVGSRELSGEMGGDTDQLGVAGKRRGVTSREMSGEMGGDTVA
;
A
#
# COMPACT_ATOMS: atom_id res chain seq x y z
N ILE A 1 17.21 1.98 13.85
CA ILE A 1 16.83 3.06 12.91
C ILE A 1 15.78 3.92 13.60
N PHE A 2 15.93 5.25 13.59
CA PHE A 2 15.01 6.18 14.24
C PHE A 2 14.25 6.97 13.18
N ASP A 3 13.01 6.58 12.93
CA ASP A 3 12.13 7.33 12.05
C ASP A 3 11.35 8.37 12.85
N THR A 4 11.82 9.62 12.79
CA THR A 4 11.18 10.74 13.47
C THR A 4 9.92 11.23 12.74
N THR A 5 9.69 10.86 11.47
CA THR A 5 8.46 11.21 10.76
C THR A 5 7.29 10.39 11.25
N SER A 6 7.50 9.08 11.45
CA SER A 6 6.50 8.16 11.99
C SER A 6 6.56 7.97 13.51
N LEU A 7 7.53 8.60 14.18
CA LEU A 7 7.83 8.41 15.61
C LEU A 7 8.05 6.93 15.98
N SER A 8 8.75 6.18 15.12
CA SER A 8 9.01 4.75 15.30
C SER A 8 10.50 4.42 15.37
N ILE A 9 10.82 3.35 16.11
CA ILE A 9 12.18 2.82 16.22
C ILE A 9 12.19 1.41 15.64
N LEU A 10 12.94 1.22 14.56
CA LEU A 10 13.05 -0.05 13.85
C LEU A 10 14.38 -0.72 14.18
N ALA A 11 14.34 -1.99 14.55
CA ALA A 11 15.53 -2.81 14.65
C ALA A 11 16.13 -3.07 13.25
N GLY A 12 17.43 -3.35 13.18
CA GLY A 12 18.08 -3.76 11.93
C GLY A 12 17.49 -5.08 11.40
N PRO A 13 17.82 -5.46 10.15
CA PRO A 13 17.26 -6.64 9.49
C PRO A 13 17.54 -7.96 10.23
N HIS A 14 18.57 -8.00 11.08
CA HIS A 14 18.93 -9.17 11.89
C HIS A 14 18.24 -9.19 13.26
N GLY A 15 17.38 -8.21 13.56
CA GLY A 15 16.74 -8.05 14.87
C GLY A 15 17.73 -7.66 15.98
N LEU A 16 17.27 -7.78 17.22
CA LEU A 16 18.06 -7.57 18.43
C LEU A 16 18.03 -8.85 19.28
N GLN A 17 19.18 -9.26 19.80
CA GLN A 17 19.30 -10.39 20.70
C GLN A 17 19.20 -9.93 22.18
N PRO A 18 18.77 -10.80 23.10
CA PRO A 18 18.83 -10.51 24.53
C PRO A 18 20.26 -10.13 24.94
N ASN A 19 20.40 -9.07 25.74
CA ASN A 19 21.67 -8.50 26.18
C ASN A 19 22.53 -7.84 25.07
N GLN A 20 22.00 -7.65 23.86
CA GLN A 20 22.66 -6.85 22.84
C GLN A 20 22.49 -5.36 23.11
N GLU A 21 23.57 -4.60 22.98
CA GLU A 21 23.53 -3.14 23.10
C GLU A 21 22.75 -2.51 21.95
N LEU A 22 21.98 -1.47 22.26
CA LEU A 22 21.27 -0.67 21.27
C LEU A 22 22.22 0.34 20.66
N THR A 23 22.60 0.10 19.40
CA THR A 23 23.46 1.01 18.66
C THR A 23 22.65 1.95 17.77
N PHE A 24 23.06 3.22 17.72
CA PHE A 24 22.43 4.24 16.89
C PHE A 24 23.46 5.07 16.13
N PHE A 25 23.12 5.45 14.90
CA PHE A 25 23.96 6.31 14.06
C PHE A 25 23.48 7.77 14.16
N TYR A 26 24.13 8.57 15.02
CA TYR A 26 23.78 9.97 15.29
C TYR A 26 23.57 10.83 14.03
N PRO A 27 24.44 10.78 13.01
CA PRO A 27 24.25 11.57 11.79
C PRO A 27 22.99 11.21 10.99
N SER A 28 22.26 10.15 11.33
CA SER A 28 20.96 9.87 10.70
C SER A 28 19.86 10.85 11.10
N THR A 29 19.99 11.51 12.27
CA THR A 29 18.99 12.47 12.78
C THR A 29 19.58 13.81 13.17
N GLU A 30 20.90 13.91 13.36
CA GLU A 30 21.56 15.13 13.80
C GLU A 30 22.39 15.75 12.67
N TRP A 31 22.08 17.01 12.35
CA TRP A 31 22.81 17.76 11.33
C TRP A 31 24.15 18.27 11.85
N ASP A 32 24.13 19.04 12.92
CA ASP A 32 25.33 19.64 13.53
C ASP A 32 25.34 19.31 15.02
N MET A 33 26.44 18.78 15.51
CA MET A 33 26.60 18.42 16.91
C MET A 33 27.38 19.50 17.65
N ALA A 34 26.90 19.89 18.84
CA ALA A 34 27.60 20.88 19.66
C ALA A 34 29.04 20.46 20.02
N GLN A 35 29.25 19.15 20.21
CA GLN A 35 30.55 18.56 20.42
C GLN A 35 30.61 17.20 19.72
N GLY A 36 31.49 17.08 18.73
CA GLY A 36 31.77 15.79 18.10
C GLY A 36 32.62 14.87 18.97
N PHE A 37 32.62 13.58 18.65
CA PHE A 37 33.33 12.55 19.40
C PHE A 37 33.98 11.51 18.49
N SER A 38 35.04 10.85 18.99
CA SER A 38 35.62 9.69 18.32
C SER A 38 34.75 8.45 18.56
N CYS A 39 34.29 7.81 17.49
CA CYS A 39 33.45 6.63 17.56
C CYS A 39 34.28 5.39 17.92
N PHE A 40 33.74 4.58 18.83
CA PHE A 40 34.34 3.33 19.29
C PHE A 40 33.42 2.13 19.03
N CYS A 41 32.56 2.19 18.01
CA CYS A 41 31.58 1.13 17.74
C CYS A 41 32.20 -0.20 17.26
N GLY A 42 33.46 -0.18 16.81
CA GLY A 42 34.18 -1.38 16.37
C GLY A 42 33.70 -2.01 15.06
N ALA A 43 32.75 -1.40 14.35
CA ALA A 43 32.27 -1.91 13.05
C ALA A 43 33.30 -1.69 11.93
N ASP A 44 33.37 -2.61 10.96
CA ASP A 44 34.27 -2.49 9.79
C ASP A 44 33.96 -1.23 8.95
N THR A 45 32.70 -0.80 8.96
CA THR A 45 32.24 0.43 8.28
C THR A 45 32.21 1.65 9.20
N CYS A 46 32.99 1.64 10.29
CA CYS A 46 33.08 2.77 11.23
C CYS A 46 33.55 4.04 10.52
N ARG A 47 32.99 5.18 10.90
CA ARG A 47 33.30 6.50 10.31
C ARG A 47 34.34 7.29 11.11
N GLY A 48 34.86 6.72 12.20
CA GLY A 48 35.86 7.38 13.04
C GLY A 48 35.24 8.53 13.84
N TYR A 49 35.53 9.77 13.48
CA TYR A 49 35.02 10.93 14.21
C TYR A 49 33.61 11.34 13.75
N ILE A 50 32.71 11.58 14.70
CA ILE A 50 31.31 11.93 14.46
C ILE A 50 31.05 13.33 15.00
N ALA A 51 30.59 14.24 14.13
CA ALA A 51 30.23 15.62 14.49
C ALA A 51 28.91 16.09 13.84
N GLY A 52 28.08 15.13 13.42
CA GLY A 52 26.84 15.37 12.69
C GLY A 52 26.97 15.22 11.18
N ALA A 53 25.84 15.06 10.49
CA ALA A 53 25.80 14.85 9.04
C ALA A 53 26.38 16.02 8.25
N LYS A 54 26.36 17.23 8.83
CA LYS A 54 26.89 18.44 8.22
C LYS A 54 28.38 18.30 7.87
N GLN A 55 29.17 17.53 8.61
CA GLN A 55 30.62 17.45 8.35
C GLN A 55 31.01 16.21 7.55
N MET A 56 30.02 15.38 7.18
CA MET A 56 30.24 14.12 6.48
C MET A 56 29.99 14.30 4.97
N GLY A 57 30.87 13.72 4.15
CA GLY A 57 30.64 13.65 2.70
C GLY A 57 29.63 12.58 2.32
N VAL A 58 29.07 12.68 1.12
CA VAL A 58 28.04 11.75 0.59
C VAL A 58 28.47 10.29 0.69
N GLY A 59 29.72 9.96 0.36
CA GLY A 59 30.25 8.59 0.46
C GLY A 59 30.33 8.05 1.89
N ALA A 60 30.46 8.93 2.90
CA ALA A 60 30.46 8.52 4.31
C ALA A 60 29.03 8.26 4.83
N LEU A 61 28.01 8.83 4.19
CA LEU A 61 26.60 8.65 4.53
C LEU A 61 25.92 7.56 3.69
N GLN A 62 26.55 7.16 2.58
CA GLN A 62 26.03 6.13 1.70
C GLN A 62 25.89 4.77 2.40
N GLY A 63 24.78 4.08 2.09
CA GLY A 63 24.46 2.77 2.65
C GLY A 63 23.88 2.79 4.07
N VAL A 64 23.71 3.98 4.66
CA VAL A 64 23.08 4.14 5.98
C VAL A 64 21.71 4.79 5.81
N TRP A 65 20.76 4.41 6.64
CA TRP A 65 19.46 5.06 6.66
C TRP A 65 19.60 6.47 7.24
N LEU A 66 19.04 7.46 6.53
CA LEU A 66 18.98 8.86 6.97
C LEU A 66 17.52 9.31 7.07
N ASN A 67 17.24 10.14 8.08
CA ASN A 67 15.94 10.75 8.23
C ASN A 67 15.65 11.74 7.08
N ALA A 68 14.37 11.95 6.77
CA ALA A 68 13.95 12.87 5.72
C ALA A 68 14.52 14.28 5.93
N HIS A 69 14.56 14.75 7.17
CA HIS A 69 15.11 16.07 7.49
C HIS A 69 16.60 16.21 7.13
N ILE A 70 17.42 15.20 7.47
CA ILE A 70 18.86 15.21 7.16
C ILE A 70 19.10 15.12 5.65
N ARG A 71 18.30 14.33 4.93
CA ARG A 71 18.37 14.26 3.46
C ARG A 71 18.10 15.61 2.81
N GLY A 72 17.05 16.31 3.25
CA GLY A 72 16.75 17.66 2.75
C GLY A 72 17.90 18.66 2.97
N LEU A 73 18.52 18.64 4.14
CA LEU A 73 19.67 19.52 4.43
C LEU A 73 20.92 19.21 3.58
N LEU A 74 21.14 17.94 3.24
CA LEU A 74 22.21 17.55 2.31
C LEU A 74 21.92 18.06 0.90
N GLU A 75 20.70 17.91 0.40
CA GLU A 75 20.29 18.40 -0.92
C GLU A 75 20.41 19.94 -1.02
N GLU A 76 20.01 20.66 0.03
CA GLU A 76 20.16 22.12 0.11
C GLU A 76 21.63 22.55 0.05
N ARG A 77 22.51 21.83 0.75
CA ARG A 77 23.95 22.06 0.65
C ARG A 77 24.46 21.82 -0.76
N GLU A 78 24.15 20.68 -1.37
CA GLU A 78 24.66 20.34 -2.69
C GLU A 78 24.22 21.36 -3.74
N ARG A 79 23.00 21.90 -3.60
CA ARG A 79 22.52 23.00 -4.42
C ARG A 79 23.27 24.31 -4.18
N GLY A 80 23.68 24.58 -2.93
CA GLY A 80 24.48 25.75 -2.56
C GLY A 80 25.95 25.67 -2.98
N ASP A 81 26.54 24.47 -2.94
CA ASP A 81 27.93 24.20 -3.36
C ASP A 81 28.06 24.09 -4.89
N GLY A 82 26.92 23.98 -5.61
CA GLY A 82 26.84 23.96 -7.07
C GLY A 82 26.95 25.32 -7.78
N ALA A 83 27.22 26.42 -7.06
CA ALA A 83 27.60 27.71 -7.65
C ALA A 83 29.07 27.66 -8.13
N VAL A 84 29.36 26.76 -9.06
CA VAL A 84 30.58 26.80 -9.87
C VAL A 84 30.32 27.78 -11.00
N ASP A 85 31.10 28.85 -11.05
CA ASP A 85 31.15 29.82 -12.15
C ASP A 85 31.28 29.10 -13.50
N ILE A 86 30.17 29.00 -14.23
CA ILE A 86 30.22 28.65 -15.66
C ILE A 86 30.62 29.93 -16.41
N PRO A 87 31.72 29.94 -17.20
CA PRO A 87 32.03 31.09 -18.03
C PRO A 87 30.90 31.30 -19.03
N ALA A 88 30.31 32.49 -19.00
CA ALA A 88 29.25 32.92 -19.89
C ALA A 88 29.63 32.69 -21.36
N HIS A 89 29.05 31.65 -21.97
CA HIS A 89 29.08 31.49 -23.41
C HIS A 89 27.98 32.38 -23.99
N HIS A 90 28.38 33.52 -24.53
CA HIS A 90 27.53 34.43 -25.27
C HIS A 90 26.83 33.66 -26.41
N GLN A 91 25.51 33.60 -26.40
CA GLN A 91 24.72 33.17 -27.56
C GLN A 91 23.84 34.34 -27.97
N ASN A 92 24.18 34.90 -29.13
CA ASN A 92 23.33 35.80 -29.90
C ASN A 92 22.57 34.95 -30.93
N GLY A 93 21.26 35.18 -31.06
CA GLY A 93 20.55 34.98 -32.33
C GLY A 93 19.31 34.08 -32.35
N ASN A 94 18.15 34.75 -32.41
CA ASN A 94 16.94 34.45 -33.22
C ASN A 94 16.13 33.14 -33.02
N GLU A 95 14.93 33.36 -32.47
CA GLU A 95 13.60 32.85 -32.89
C GLU A 95 13.54 31.65 -33.86
N LYS A 96 13.02 30.51 -33.36
CA LYS A 96 11.80 29.84 -33.87
C LYS A 96 11.38 28.68 -32.96
N GLU A 97 10.07 28.50 -32.89
CA GLU A 97 9.28 27.72 -31.94
C GLU A 97 9.33 26.19 -32.18
N ASP A 98 8.94 25.43 -31.13
CA ASP A 98 8.39 24.05 -31.13
C ASP A 98 9.30 22.80 -30.99
N GLU A 99 9.99 22.64 -29.85
CA GLU A 99 10.42 21.30 -29.35
C GLU A 99 10.01 20.99 -27.89
N ASN A 100 9.47 21.96 -27.15
CA ASN A 100 9.23 21.86 -25.70
C ASN A 100 7.84 21.30 -25.30
N SER A 101 7.03 20.88 -26.27
CA SER A 101 5.67 20.37 -26.01
C SER A 101 5.61 18.85 -25.79
N ASN A 102 6.66 18.11 -26.15
CA ASN A 102 6.67 16.64 -26.07
C ASN A 102 7.14 16.15 -24.69
N ALA A 103 8.23 16.71 -24.16
CA ALA A 103 8.75 16.36 -22.83
C ALA A 103 7.77 16.68 -21.69
N LYS A 104 7.02 17.77 -21.80
CA LYS A 104 5.97 18.12 -20.82
C LYS A 104 4.80 17.14 -20.86
N LYS A 105 4.38 16.71 -22.07
CA LYS A 105 3.35 15.68 -22.23
C LYS A 105 3.77 14.33 -21.68
N GLU A 106 5.04 13.95 -21.85
CA GLU A 106 5.59 12.70 -21.28
C GLU A 106 5.64 12.75 -19.76
N PHE A 107 5.99 13.89 -19.16
CA PHE A 107 5.97 14.09 -17.71
C PHE A 107 4.53 14.02 -17.15
N ASP A 108 3.58 14.72 -17.78
CA ASP A 108 2.17 14.71 -17.38
C ASP A 108 1.54 13.30 -17.57
N ALA A 109 1.95 12.56 -18.60
CA ALA A 109 1.51 11.18 -18.83
C ALA A 109 2.10 10.20 -17.79
N MET A 110 3.34 10.42 -17.35
CA MET A 110 3.94 9.61 -16.29
C MET A 110 3.31 9.91 -14.93
N GLU A 111 3.03 11.17 -14.62
CA GLU A 111 2.35 11.57 -13.38
C GLU A 111 0.96 10.94 -13.28
N THR A 112 0.17 10.98 -14.36
CA THR A 112 -1.16 10.36 -14.40
C THR A 112 -1.11 8.83 -14.27
N ALA A 113 -0.12 8.18 -14.88
CA ALA A 113 0.08 6.73 -14.73
C ALA A 113 0.45 6.35 -13.28
N LEU A 114 1.32 7.12 -12.63
CA LEU A 114 1.70 6.91 -11.24
C LEU A 114 0.50 7.12 -10.30
N LEU A 115 -0.30 8.17 -10.50
CA LEU A 115 -1.51 8.40 -9.71
C LEU A 115 -2.53 7.25 -9.84
N ALA A 116 -2.74 6.74 -11.05
CA ALA A 116 -3.62 5.59 -11.28
C ALA A 116 -3.11 4.32 -10.57
N SER A 117 -1.79 4.10 -10.56
CA SER A 117 -1.19 2.96 -9.87
C SER A 117 -1.38 3.04 -8.34
N LEU A 118 -1.29 4.24 -7.76
CA LEU A 118 -1.54 4.46 -6.34
C LEU A 118 -3.01 4.19 -6.00
N GLN A 119 -3.94 4.69 -6.79
CA GLN A 119 -5.38 4.44 -6.60
C GLN A 119 -5.71 2.94 -6.66
N GLN A 120 -5.07 2.21 -7.58
CA GLN A 120 -5.24 0.75 -7.64
C GLN A 120 -4.69 0.07 -6.37
N ALA A 121 -3.55 0.51 -5.86
CA ALA A 121 -2.99 -0.02 -4.63
C ALA A 121 -3.91 0.24 -3.42
N GLU A 122 -4.52 1.42 -3.34
CA GLU A 122 -5.49 1.76 -2.28
C GLU A 122 -6.72 0.84 -2.33
N MET A 123 -7.30 0.62 -3.52
CA MET A 123 -8.42 -0.30 -3.67
C MET A 123 -8.06 -1.73 -3.25
N LEU A 124 -6.85 -2.19 -3.55
CA LEU A 124 -6.38 -3.51 -3.10
C LEU A 124 -6.22 -3.60 -1.58
N VAL A 125 -5.72 -2.53 -0.95
CA VAL A 125 -5.61 -2.46 0.51
C VAL A 125 -7.00 -2.48 1.16
N GLU A 126 -7.98 -1.75 0.62
CA GLU A 126 -9.36 -1.77 1.11
C GLU A 126 -10.00 -3.15 0.97
N ALA A 127 -9.83 -3.80 -0.19
CA ALA A 127 -10.32 -5.15 -0.41
C ALA A 127 -9.68 -6.16 0.57
N ALA A 128 -8.37 -6.06 0.82
CA ALA A 128 -7.67 -6.90 1.78
C ALA A 128 -8.18 -6.67 3.22
N LYS A 129 -8.42 -5.42 3.62
CA LYS A 129 -9.02 -5.08 4.92
C LYS A 129 -10.41 -5.68 5.07
N HIS A 130 -11.25 -5.58 4.04
CA HIS A 130 -12.58 -6.16 4.05
C HIS A 130 -12.53 -7.69 4.17
N ALA A 131 -11.67 -8.35 3.39
CA ALA A 131 -11.46 -9.80 3.49
C ALA A 131 -11.01 -10.22 4.90
N LEU A 132 -10.08 -9.47 5.51
CA LEU A 132 -9.62 -9.74 6.87
C LEU A 132 -10.74 -9.55 7.90
N SER A 133 -11.55 -8.51 7.76
CA SER A 133 -12.72 -8.28 8.63
C SER A 133 -13.72 -9.43 8.53
N THR A 134 -14.02 -9.93 7.32
CA THR A 134 -14.91 -11.10 7.16
C THR A 134 -14.33 -12.35 7.81
N TYR A 135 -13.02 -12.58 7.69
CA TYR A 135 -12.35 -13.72 8.31
C TYR A 135 -12.36 -13.64 9.84
N VAL A 136 -12.07 -12.46 10.41
CA VAL A 136 -12.13 -12.24 11.85
C VAL A 136 -13.55 -12.39 12.40
N GLY A 137 -14.56 -11.83 11.71
CA GLY A 137 -15.97 -11.98 12.10
C GLY A 137 -16.43 -13.44 12.08
N GLN A 138 -15.96 -14.25 11.13
CA GLN A 138 -16.21 -15.70 11.12
C GLN A 138 -15.55 -16.41 12.31
N TYR A 139 -14.36 -15.99 12.71
CA TYR A 139 -13.66 -16.55 13.87
C TYR A 139 -14.35 -16.21 15.20
N GLU A 140 -14.94 -15.02 15.32
CA GLU A 140 -15.70 -14.59 16.50
C GLU A 140 -17.07 -15.28 16.60
N TYR A 141 -17.81 -15.44 15.50
CA TYR A 141 -19.07 -16.19 15.49
C TYR A 141 -18.87 -17.70 15.70
N GLY A 142 -17.77 -18.28 15.18
CA GLY A 142 -17.41 -19.68 15.41
C GLY A 142 -17.06 -20.01 16.86
N LYS A 143 -16.62 -19.02 17.64
CA LYS A 143 -16.28 -19.19 19.07
C LYS A 143 -17.51 -19.26 19.97
N LEU A 144 -18.66 -18.71 19.54
CA LEU A 144 -19.95 -18.82 20.25
C LEU A 144 -20.67 -20.15 19.99
N ALA A 145 -20.38 -20.84 18.88
CA ALA A 145 -21.01 -22.12 18.54
C ALA A 145 -20.41 -23.33 19.28
N GLN A 146 -19.28 -23.18 19.98
CA GLN A 146 -18.52 -24.29 20.56
C GLN A 146 -18.63 -24.40 22.10
N SER A 147 -19.43 -23.55 22.75
CA SER A 147 -19.71 -23.62 24.19
C SER A 147 -21.21 -23.61 24.45
N GLY A 148 -21.89 -24.75 24.26
CA GLY A 148 -23.32 -24.83 24.57
C GLY A 148 -24.01 -26.07 24.04
N GLY A 149 -23.54 -27.26 24.41
CA GLY A 149 -24.34 -28.48 24.26
C GLY A 149 -25.47 -28.48 25.27
N LEU A 150 -26.69 -28.08 24.86
CA LEU A 150 -27.95 -28.48 25.48
C LEU A 150 -29.03 -28.48 24.39
N ARG A 151 -29.67 -29.63 24.22
CA ARG A 151 -30.81 -29.84 23.32
C ARG A 151 -32.01 -29.08 23.88
N GLU A 152 -32.52 -28.09 23.15
CA GLU A 152 -33.93 -27.71 23.28
C GLU A 152 -34.42 -27.02 22.00
N ASN A 153 -35.64 -27.37 21.58
CA ASN A 153 -36.29 -27.00 20.33
C ASN A 153 -36.26 -25.49 20.05
N VAL A 154 -35.49 -25.04 19.06
CA VAL A 154 -35.72 -23.73 18.43
C VAL A 154 -35.49 -23.82 16.92
N VAL A 155 -36.56 -23.47 16.21
CA VAL A 155 -36.77 -23.27 14.77
C VAL A 155 -35.49 -23.13 13.94
N GLY A 156 -35.26 -24.11 13.06
CA GLY A 156 -34.18 -24.07 12.07
C GLY A 156 -34.42 -22.94 11.07
N SER A 157 -33.45 -22.03 10.98
CA SER A 157 -33.34 -21.06 9.87
C SER A 157 -32.99 -21.80 8.58
N ARG A 158 -34.00 -22.46 7.98
CA ARG A 158 -34.06 -22.77 6.55
C ARG A 158 -34.68 -21.64 5.73
N GLU A 159 -34.97 -20.51 6.37
CA GLU A 159 -35.61 -19.35 5.76
C GLU A 159 -34.55 -18.34 5.30
N LEU A 160 -33.77 -18.68 4.26
CA LEU A 160 -33.14 -17.70 3.36
C LEU A 160 -33.00 -18.21 1.91
N SER A 161 -33.64 -19.32 1.53
CA SER A 161 -34.00 -19.54 0.13
C SER A 161 -35.38 -18.92 -0.09
N GLY A 162 -35.40 -17.73 -0.71
CA GLY A 162 -36.63 -17.08 -1.13
C GLY A 162 -37.36 -17.91 -2.19
N GLU A 163 -38.15 -18.87 -1.73
CA GLU A 163 -39.17 -19.56 -2.49
C GLU A 163 -40.50 -18.83 -2.22
N MET A 164 -40.83 -17.86 -3.08
CA MET A 164 -42.14 -17.21 -3.08
C MET A 164 -43.20 -18.19 -3.62
N GLY A 165 -43.62 -19.14 -2.78
CA GLY A 165 -44.81 -19.96 -2.99
C GLY A 165 -46.06 -19.20 -2.57
N GLY A 166 -46.57 -18.33 -3.45
CA GLY A 166 -47.85 -17.67 -3.26
C GLY A 166 -49.00 -18.63 -3.54
N ASP A 167 -49.63 -19.17 -2.50
CA ASP A 167 -50.96 -19.77 -2.59
C ASP A 167 -52.00 -18.65 -2.73
N THR A 168 -52.48 -18.42 -3.95
CA THR A 168 -53.70 -17.65 -4.19
C THR A 168 -54.90 -18.58 -4.19
N ASP A 169 -55.70 -18.43 -3.15
CA ASP A 169 -57.11 -18.82 -3.13
C ASP A 169 -57.88 -18.04 -4.20
N GLN A 170 -58.86 -18.74 -4.79
CA GLN A 170 -60.09 -18.23 -5.40
C GLN A 170 -60.05 -17.53 -6.78
N LEU A 171 -60.86 -18.14 -7.67
CA LEU A 171 -61.76 -17.49 -8.63
C LEU A 171 -61.13 -16.69 -9.79
N GLY A 172 -61.03 -17.36 -10.94
CA GLY A 172 -61.51 -16.82 -12.22
C GLY A 172 -60.72 -15.70 -12.92
N VAL A 173 -60.48 -15.96 -14.21
CA VAL A 173 -60.35 -14.97 -15.31
C VAL A 173 -58.94 -14.42 -15.64
N ALA A 174 -58.51 -14.83 -16.85
CA ALA A 174 -57.70 -14.13 -17.83
C ALA A 174 -56.26 -13.65 -17.47
N GLY A 175 -55.30 -14.51 -17.84
CA GLY A 175 -54.31 -14.15 -18.86
C GLY A 175 -53.09 -13.31 -18.45
N LYS A 176 -51.92 -13.95 -18.39
CA LYS A 176 -50.68 -13.51 -19.06
C LYS A 176 -49.56 -14.56 -18.93
N ARG A 177 -49.33 -15.25 -20.06
CA ARG A 177 -48.10 -15.88 -20.58
C ARG A 177 -47.08 -16.42 -19.56
N ARG A 178 -47.06 -17.76 -19.39
CA ARG A 178 -45.93 -18.49 -18.79
C ARG A 178 -44.69 -18.30 -19.68
N GLY A 179 -43.58 -17.87 -19.09
CA GLY A 179 -42.29 -17.82 -19.77
C GLY A 179 -41.80 -19.21 -20.17
N VAL A 180 -40.95 -19.25 -21.20
CA VAL A 180 -40.30 -20.43 -21.78
C VAL A 180 -39.70 -21.28 -20.67
N THR A 181 -40.12 -22.54 -20.56
CA THR A 181 -39.55 -23.48 -19.56
C THR A 181 -38.22 -24.03 -20.08
N SER A 182 -37.32 -24.45 -19.19
CA SER A 182 -35.99 -24.98 -19.54
C SER A 182 -36.01 -26.09 -20.61
N ARG A 183 -37.15 -26.75 -20.79
CA ARG A 183 -37.40 -27.81 -21.77
C ARG A 183 -37.45 -27.31 -23.23
N GLU A 184 -37.78 -26.05 -23.45
CA GLU A 184 -37.81 -25.40 -24.78
C GLU A 184 -36.45 -24.77 -25.15
N MET A 185 -35.53 -24.63 -24.19
CA MET A 185 -34.17 -24.10 -24.40
C MET A 185 -33.15 -25.19 -24.77
N SER A 186 -33.46 -26.47 -24.54
CA SER A 186 -32.53 -27.60 -24.69
C SER A 186 -32.60 -28.33 -26.03
N GLY A 187 -33.51 -27.96 -26.95
CA GLY A 187 -33.55 -28.54 -28.30
C GLY A 187 -33.81 -30.06 -28.35
N GLU A 188 -34.50 -30.64 -27.36
CA GLU A 188 -34.92 -32.03 -27.40
C GLU A 188 -36.19 -32.19 -28.25
N MET A 189 -36.03 -32.63 -29.49
CA MET A 189 -37.12 -33.15 -30.32
C MET A 189 -37.26 -34.66 -30.10
N GLY A 190 -38.39 -35.09 -29.54
CA GLY A 190 -38.82 -36.50 -29.45
C GLY A 190 -38.91 -36.95 -28.00
N GLY A 191 -40.07 -37.32 -27.45
CA GLY A 191 -41.34 -37.73 -28.03
C GLY A 191 -41.91 -38.76 -27.04
N ASP A 192 -43.05 -38.46 -26.44
CA ASP A 192 -43.89 -39.47 -25.78
C ASP A 192 -44.18 -40.56 -26.84
N THR A 193 -44.14 -41.86 -26.59
CA THR A 193 -45.10 -42.58 -25.74
C THR A 193 -44.57 -43.98 -25.39
N VAL A 194 -44.73 -44.37 -24.13
CA VAL A 194 -44.86 -45.78 -23.75
C VAL A 194 -46.30 -46.21 -24.06
N ALA A 195 -46.42 -47.27 -24.88
CA ALA A 195 -47.59 -48.11 -25.16
C ALA A 195 -48.87 -47.45 -25.71
#